data_AF-A0A7K6EW25-F1
#
_entry.id   AF-A0A7K6EW25-F1
#
_cell.length_a   1.000
_cell.length_b   1.000
_cell.length_c   1.000
_cell.angle_alpha   90.00
_cell.angle_beta   90.00
_cell.angle_gamma   90.00
#
_symmetry.space_group_name_H-M   'P 1'
#
loop_
_entity.id
_entity.type
_entity.pdbx_description
1 polymer ?
#
loop_
_entity_poly.entity_id
_entity_poly.type
_entity_poly.pdbx_seq_one_letter_code
_entity_poly.pdbx_strand_id
1 'polypeptide(L)'
;SPQTLITLCHYATSRDSRFFPAPDAFCPERWLRHRDTGATAGDSGDTAGHPSGPGHPFASLPFGLGPRSCVGRRLAELQLHVALSQV
;
A
#
# COMPACT_ATOMS: atom_id res chain seq x y z
N SER A 1 -2.27 -1.71 30.39
CA SER A 1 -0.94 -2.02 30.92
C SER A 1 0.08 -1.21 30.14
N PRO A 2 0.92 -0.38 30.78
CA PRO A 2 1.90 0.48 30.08
C PRO A 2 3.03 -0.29 29.36
N GLN A 3 3.00 -1.63 29.38
CA GLN A 3 4.00 -2.51 28.75
C GLN A 3 3.42 -3.39 27.63
N THR A 4 2.28 -3.03 27.05
CA THR A 4 1.73 -3.79 25.92
C THR A 4 2.61 -3.60 24.69
N LEU A 5 3.25 -4.67 24.23
CA LEU A 5 3.95 -4.70 22.95
C LEU A 5 2.92 -4.77 21.81
N ILE A 6 3.01 -3.85 20.86
CA ILE A 6 2.23 -3.88 19.63
C ILE A 6 3.17 -4.23 18.49
N THR A 7 2.86 -5.30 17.76
CA THR A 7 3.63 -5.72 16.58
C THR A 7 2.77 -5.61 15.34
N LEU A 8 3.31 -4.95 14.31
CA LEU A 8 2.69 -4.87 13.00
C LEU A 8 3.37 -5.88 12.07
N CYS A 9 2.58 -6.81 11.52
CA CYS A 9 3.08 -7.78 10.56
C CYS A 9 2.74 -7.32 9.13
N HIS A 10 3.52 -6.34 8.62
CA HIS A 10 3.27 -5.76 7.29
C HIS A 10 3.29 -6.81 6.17
N TYR A 11 4.08 -7.88 6.32
CA TYR A 11 4.12 -8.98 5.37
C TYR A 11 2.81 -9.76 5.29
N ALA A 12 2.20 -10.08 6.44
CA ALA A 12 0.94 -10.82 6.47
C ALA A 12 -0.18 -9.96 5.89
N THR A 13 -0.25 -8.68 6.28
CA THR A 13 -1.30 -7.78 5.79
C THR A 13 -1.20 -7.51 4.29
N SER A 14 0.03 -7.41 3.73
CA SER A 14 0.22 -7.20 2.30
C SER A 14 -0.10 -8.42 1.43
N ARG A 15 -0.20 -9.61 2.03
CA ARG A 15 -0.59 -10.86 1.36
C ARG A 15 -1.97 -11.37 1.75
N ASP A 16 -2.74 -10.56 2.48
CA ASP A 16 -4.07 -10.94 2.91
C ASP A 16 -5.09 -10.69 1.79
N SER A 17 -5.80 -11.74 1.38
CA SER A 17 -6.80 -11.66 0.32
C SER A 17 -8.00 -10.77 0.66
N ARG A 18 -8.20 -10.44 1.95
CA ARG A 18 -9.19 -9.45 2.40
C ARG A 18 -8.87 -8.04 1.92
N PHE A 19 -7.57 -7.72 1.74
CA PHE A 19 -7.11 -6.42 1.26
C PHE A 19 -6.61 -6.47 -0.19
N PHE A 20 -6.02 -7.59 -0.61
CA PHE A 20 -5.41 -7.75 -1.92
C PHE A 20 -5.92 -9.02 -2.62
N PRO A 21 -6.93 -8.94 -3.51
CA PRO A 21 -7.39 -10.08 -4.29
C PRO A 21 -6.25 -10.70 -5.10
N ALA A 22 -6.12 -12.03 -5.09
CA ALA A 22 -4.97 -12.75 -5.65
C ALA A 22 -3.62 -12.17 -5.16
N PRO A 23 -3.35 -12.22 -3.84
CA PRO A 23 -2.20 -11.53 -3.22
C PRO A 23 -0.83 -12.08 -3.64
N ASP A 24 -0.80 -13.34 -4.11
CA ASP A 24 0.41 -14.00 -4.58
C ASP A 24 0.68 -13.76 -6.08
N ALA A 25 -0.27 -13.15 -6.80
CA ALA A 25 -0.11 -12.84 -8.22
C ALA A 25 0.61 -11.50 -8.43
N PHE A 26 1.51 -11.46 -9.41
CA PHE A 26 2.14 -10.21 -9.85
C PHE A 26 1.14 -9.42 -10.72
N CYS A 27 0.50 -8.42 -10.11
CA CYS A 27 -0.54 -7.57 -10.70
C CYS A 27 -0.18 -6.08 -10.48
N PRO A 28 0.76 -5.50 -11.26
CA PRO A 28 1.17 -4.09 -11.12
C PRO A 28 0.02 -3.09 -11.31
N GLU A 29 -0.93 -3.41 -12.20
CA GLU A 29 -2.10 -2.62 -12.55
C GLU A 29 -3.00 -2.29 -11.35
N ARG A 30 -2.93 -3.09 -10.28
CA ARG A 30 -3.63 -2.83 -9.01
C ARG A 30 -3.32 -1.47 -8.39
N TRP A 31 -2.12 -0.93 -8.67
CA TRP A 31 -1.66 0.33 -8.10
C TRP A 31 -1.91 1.53 -9.03
N LEU A 32 -2.49 1.30 -10.21
CA LEU A 32 -2.87 2.38 -11.12
C LEU A 32 -4.12 3.08 -10.58
N ARG A 33 -4.11 4.42 -10.64
CA ARG A 33 -5.30 5.21 -10.31
C ARG A 33 -6.29 5.12 -11.47
N HIS A 34 -7.48 4.55 -11.23
CA HIS A 34 -8.56 4.61 -12.22
C HIS A 34 -9.07 6.06 -12.28
N ARG A 35 -8.86 6.75 -13.41
CA ARG A 35 -9.30 8.15 -13.57
C ARG A 35 -10.76 8.27 -14.01
N ASP A 36 -11.42 7.15 -14.31
CA ASP A 36 -12.76 7.14 -14.87
C ASP A 36 -13.78 6.65 -13.85
N THR A 37 -14.18 7.56 -12.97
CA THR A 37 -15.53 7.74 -12.40
C THR A 37 -15.39 8.87 -11.39
N GLY A 38 -16.17 9.95 -11.52
CA GLY A 38 -16.02 11.21 -10.79
C GLY A 38 -16.12 11.12 -9.26
N ALA A 39 -15.11 10.53 -8.62
CA ALA A 39 -14.91 10.51 -7.18
C ALA A 39 -14.02 11.70 -6.80
N THR A 40 -14.60 12.62 -6.04
CA THR A 40 -13.96 13.83 -5.52
C THR A 40 -12.78 13.48 -4.63
N ALA A 41 -11.69 14.26 -4.76
CA ALA A 41 -10.38 14.04 -4.13
C ALA A 41 -10.34 14.30 -2.61
N GLY A 42 -11.41 13.99 -1.87
CA GLY A 42 -11.58 14.44 -0.48
C GLY A 42 -12.20 13.46 0.51
N ASP A 43 -12.64 12.27 0.11
CA ASP A 43 -13.27 11.35 1.08
C ASP A 43 -12.31 10.22 1.50
N SER A 44 -11.62 10.46 2.62
CA SER A 44 -11.10 9.41 3.49
C SER A 44 -12.30 8.71 4.15
N GLY A 45 -13.00 7.88 3.36
CA GLY A 45 -14.21 7.20 3.78
C GLY A 45 -13.95 5.72 4.09
N ASP A 46 -14.14 5.36 5.35
CA ASP A 46 -13.91 4.05 5.96
C ASP A 46 -14.99 3.02 5.60
N THR A 47 -15.53 3.05 4.38
CA THR A 47 -16.73 2.29 4.03
C THR A 47 -16.40 1.03 3.23
N ALA A 48 -16.76 -0.11 3.83
CA ALA A 48 -16.75 -1.44 3.23
C ALA A 48 -17.59 -1.47 1.94
N GLY A 49 -16.92 -1.62 0.79
CA GLY A 49 -17.57 -1.84 -0.50
C GLY A 49 -16.58 -1.69 -1.65
N HIS A 50 -15.91 -2.79 -2.00
CA HIS A 50 -14.80 -2.91 -2.94
C HIS A 50 -15.04 -2.22 -4.31
N PRO A 51 -14.14 -1.32 -4.77
CA PRO A 51 -13.93 -1.09 -6.19
C PRO A 51 -12.44 -0.88 -6.52
N SER A 52 -11.82 -1.80 -7.25
CA SER A 52 -10.65 -1.57 -8.13
C SER A 52 -9.60 -0.54 -7.69
N GLY A 53 -9.23 -0.55 -6.41
CA GLY A 53 -8.28 0.35 -5.78
C GLY A 53 -7.50 -0.39 -4.71
N PRO A 54 -6.33 0.10 -4.29
CA PRO A 54 -5.50 -0.61 -3.34
C PRO A 54 -6.31 -0.82 -2.06
N GLY A 55 -6.33 -2.05 -1.53
CA GLY A 55 -6.95 -2.34 -0.25
C GLY A 55 -6.52 -1.38 0.84
N HIS A 56 -7.25 -1.37 1.97
CA HIS A 56 -7.09 -0.47 3.12
C HIS A 56 -5.74 0.29 3.17
N PRO A 57 -5.72 1.63 3.29
CA PRO A 57 -4.53 2.46 3.02
C PRO A 57 -3.26 2.11 3.81
N PHE A 58 -3.41 1.36 4.91
CA PHE A 58 -2.30 0.89 5.75
C PHE A 58 -1.99 -0.62 5.60
N ALA A 59 -2.60 -1.30 4.62
CA ALA A 59 -2.44 -2.73 4.38
C ALA A 59 -1.11 -3.07 3.69
N SER A 60 -0.52 -2.11 2.96
CA SER A 60 0.83 -2.20 2.41
C SER A 60 1.66 -1.01 2.88
N LEU A 61 2.65 -1.27 3.75
CA LEU A 61 3.58 -0.27 4.28
C LEU A 61 5.02 -0.77 4.13
N PRO A 62 5.53 -0.95 2.89
CA PRO A 62 6.85 -1.55 2.64
C PRO A 62 8.01 -0.75 3.26
N PHE A 63 7.79 0.54 3.52
CA PHE A 63 8.76 1.44 4.16
C PHE A 63 8.30 1.95 5.53
N GLY A 64 7.23 1.38 6.10
CA GLY A 64 6.62 1.86 7.33
C GLY A 64 5.99 3.26 7.23
N LEU A 65 5.44 3.74 8.34
CA LEU A 65 4.77 5.04 8.47
C LEU A 65 5.23 5.76 9.74
N GLY A 66 5.35 7.09 9.68
CA GLY A 66 5.66 7.93 10.85
C GLY A 66 7.15 8.04 11.19
N PRO A 67 7.49 8.43 12.44
CA PRO A 67 8.86 8.77 12.85
C PRO A 67 9.88 7.62 12.75
N ARG A 68 9.41 6.39 12.60
CA ARG A 68 10.23 5.17 12.49
C ARG A 68 10.16 4.55 11.09
N SER A 69 9.66 5.30 10.10
CA SER A 69 9.69 4.88 8.69
C SER A 69 11.12 4.72 8.18
N CYS A 70 11.27 3.93 7.12
CA CYS A 70 12.56 3.64 6.49
C CYS A 70 13.19 4.93 5.94
N VAL A 71 14.38 5.26 6.46
CA VAL A 71 15.18 6.41 6.02
C VAL A 71 15.56 6.31 4.53
N GLY A 72 15.70 5.09 4.00
CA GLY A 72 16.10 4.81 2.62
C GLY A 72 14.97 4.88 1.60
N ARG A 73 13.72 5.15 2.00
CA ARG A 73 12.54 5.10 1.10
C ARG A 73 12.77 5.84 -0.22
N ARG A 74 13.19 7.10 -0.14
CA ARG A 74 13.36 7.95 -1.34
C ARG A 74 14.45 7.43 -2.27
N LEU A 75 15.55 6.91 -1.70
CA LEU A 75 16.64 6.33 -2.47
C LEU A 75 16.20 5.04 -3.17
N ALA A 76 15.51 4.15 -2.45
CA ALA A 76 15.00 2.90 -3.00
C ALA A 76 13.97 3.15 -4.12
N GLU A 77 13.03 4.08 -3.89
CA GLU A 77 12.08 4.51 -4.92
C GLU A 77 12.83 5.07 -6.14
N LEU A 78 13.79 5.97 -5.96
CA LEU A 78 14.56 6.54 -7.08
C LEU A 78 15.29 5.45 -7.88
N GLN A 79 15.98 4.53 -7.21
CA GLN A 79 16.69 3.42 -7.87
C GLN A 79 15.73 2.54 -8.66
N LEU A 80 14.55 2.24 -8.12
CA LEU A 80 13.51 1.48 -8.84
C LEU A 80 13.01 2.22 -10.08
N HIS A 81 12.73 3.52 -9.98
CA HIS A 81 12.29 4.32 -11.13
C HIS A 81 13.36 4.35 -12.24
N VAL A 82 14.62 4.55 -11.87
CA VAL A 82 15.73 4.54 -12.84
C VAL A 82 15.84 3.18 -13.51
N ALA A 83 15.83 2.08 -12.74
CA ALA A 83 15.88 0.73 -13.29
C ALA A 83 14.72 0.42 -14.24
N LEU A 84 13.49 0.84 -13.90
CA LEU A 84 12.30 0.65 -14.74
C LEU A 84 12.27 1.56 -15.97
N SER A 85 13.03 2.66 -15.98
CA SER A 85 13.11 3.56 -17.14
C SER A 85 14.14 3.13 -18.18
N GLN A 86 15.03 2.20 -17.82
CA GLN A 86 16.14 1.72 -18.65
C GLN A 86 15.84 0.40 -19.37
N VAL A 87 14.65 -0.16 -19.18
CA VAL A 87 14.18 -1.37 -19.87
C VAL A 87 13.44 -1.05 -21.15
#